data_AF-A0A936DDV8-F1
#
_entry.id   AF-A0A936DDV8-F1
#
_cell.length_a   1.000
_cell.length_b   1.000
_cell.length_c   1.000
_cell.angle_alpha   90.00
_cell.angle_beta   90.00
_cell.angle_gamma   90.00
#
_symmetry.space_group_name_H-M   'P 1'
#
loop_
_entity.id
_entity.type
_entity.pdbx_description
1 polymer ?
#
loop_
_entity_poly.entity_id
_entity_poly.type
_entity_poly.pdbx_seq_one_letter_code
_entity_poly.pdbx_strand_id
1 'polypeptide(L)'
;MGLSIHYSGSFKQEASLERMIEEVKDIAQIYEWKYFIHNIHFPESTFGIEAYDGQLYGISLTPPDCETISLTFLSNGKMCSGFGLKCFGHSDMEKDKQYLYMLSTKTQFAGSTIHKIIIHLFKYLNKIYFQEFHLSDEGYYWESEDESILEEQFKLYTNLINEFESSIKNHPKSKTESFKDYFDRIINILDTKRNKN
;
A
#
# COMPACT_ATOMS: atom_id res chain seq x y z
N MET A 1 2.46 0.78 12.17
CA MET A 1 3.53 1.59 11.55
C MET A 1 4.56 0.64 10.97
N GLY A 2 4.98 0.84 9.74
CA GLY A 2 5.84 -0.05 8.97
C GLY A 2 5.67 0.27 7.50
N LEU A 3 6.71 0.02 6.69
CA LEU A 3 6.85 0.57 5.35
C LEU A 3 5.64 0.33 4.46
N SER A 4 5.07 1.45 3.99
CA SER A 4 3.87 1.51 3.17
C SER A 4 4.08 2.46 2.00
N ILE A 5 3.42 2.13 0.89
CA ILE A 5 3.26 3.00 -0.27
C ILE A 5 1.85 3.55 -0.20
N HIS A 6 1.70 4.86 -0.17
CA HIS A 6 0.41 5.56 -0.20
C HIS A 6 0.25 6.22 -1.56
N TYR A 7 -0.92 6.06 -2.19
CA TYR A 7 -1.13 6.59 -3.53
C TYR A 7 -2.59 6.96 -3.79
N SER A 8 -2.76 7.91 -4.71
CA SER A 8 -4.04 8.37 -5.22
C SER A 8 -3.87 8.95 -6.62
N GLY A 9 -4.96 9.11 -7.34
CA GLY A 9 -4.95 9.70 -8.68
C GLY A 9 -6.14 9.25 -9.49
N SER A 10 -6.05 9.41 -10.80
CA SER A 10 -7.05 8.92 -11.74
C SER A 10 -6.42 8.34 -13.01
N PHE A 11 -7.21 7.58 -13.76
CA PHE A 11 -6.83 7.04 -15.05
C PHE A 11 -6.93 8.13 -16.12
N LYS A 12 -6.00 8.15 -17.08
CA LYS A 12 -6.05 9.01 -18.27
C LYS A 12 -7.14 8.52 -19.21
N GLN A 13 -8.06 9.40 -19.60
CA GLN A 13 -9.21 9.03 -20.42
C GLN A 13 -8.81 8.46 -21.79
N GLU A 14 -7.73 8.96 -22.38
CA GLU A 14 -7.20 8.55 -23.68
C GLU A 14 -6.33 7.28 -23.62
N ALA A 15 -5.98 6.81 -22.42
CA ALA A 15 -5.16 5.62 -22.25
C ALA A 15 -6.00 4.34 -22.37
N SER A 16 -5.36 3.23 -22.73
CA SER A 16 -6.04 1.92 -22.83
C SER A 16 -5.95 1.17 -21.50
N LEU A 17 -7.11 0.96 -20.85
CA LEU A 17 -7.20 0.17 -19.62
C LEU A 17 -6.80 -1.29 -19.86
N GLU A 18 -7.25 -1.88 -20.96
CA GLU A 18 -6.89 -3.26 -21.33
C GLU A 18 -5.39 -3.44 -21.47
N ARG A 19 -4.72 -2.49 -22.14
CA ARG A 19 -3.27 -2.53 -22.31
C ARG A 19 -2.54 -2.44 -20.96
N MET A 20 -3.00 -1.55 -20.07
CA MET A 20 -2.44 -1.48 -18.71
C MET A 20 -2.60 -2.81 -17.97
N ILE A 21 -3.78 -3.42 -18.05
CA ILE A 21 -4.08 -4.70 -17.40
C ILE A 21 -3.15 -5.80 -17.92
N GLU A 22 -2.96 -5.91 -19.24
CA GLU A 22 -2.07 -6.92 -19.83
C GLU A 22 -0.61 -6.68 -19.43
N GLU A 23 -0.10 -5.45 -19.50
CA GLU A 23 1.28 -5.13 -19.08
C GLU A 23 1.54 -5.46 -17.61
N VAL A 24 0.57 -5.17 -16.73
CA VAL A 24 0.67 -5.49 -15.30
C VAL A 24 0.54 -6.99 -15.03
N LYS A 25 -0.37 -7.67 -15.73
CA LYS A 25 -0.58 -9.11 -15.66
C LYS A 25 0.68 -9.87 -16.09
N ASP A 26 1.36 -9.45 -17.14
CA ASP A 26 2.61 -10.05 -17.60
C ASP A 26 3.67 -10.02 -16.49
N ILE A 27 3.80 -8.88 -15.80
CA ILE A 27 4.71 -8.75 -14.64
C ILE A 27 4.30 -9.71 -13.53
N ALA A 28 3.00 -9.73 -13.18
CA ALA A 28 2.51 -10.64 -12.14
C ALA A 28 2.78 -12.11 -12.50
N GLN A 29 2.65 -12.50 -13.76
CA GLN A 29 2.95 -13.86 -14.21
C GLN A 29 4.45 -14.18 -14.18
N ILE A 30 5.31 -13.25 -14.61
CA ILE A 30 6.78 -13.43 -14.57
C ILE A 30 7.29 -13.67 -13.15
N TYR A 31 6.75 -12.94 -12.17
CA TYR A 31 7.14 -13.06 -10.78
C TYR A 31 6.27 -14.03 -9.96
N GLU A 32 5.36 -14.76 -10.62
CA GLU A 32 4.42 -15.70 -9.99
C GLU A 32 3.55 -15.06 -8.87
N TRP A 33 3.22 -13.78 -9.03
CA TRP A 33 2.35 -13.05 -8.12
C TRP A 33 0.88 -13.38 -8.37
N LYS A 34 0.10 -13.46 -7.30
CA LYS A 34 -1.36 -13.60 -7.42
C LYS A 34 -1.93 -12.31 -8.01
N TYR A 35 -2.94 -12.41 -8.86
CA TYR A 35 -3.64 -11.25 -9.38
C TYR A 35 -5.13 -11.53 -9.56
N PHE A 36 -5.91 -10.46 -9.66
CA PHE A 36 -7.33 -10.49 -9.94
C PHE A 36 -7.69 -9.36 -10.90
N ILE A 37 -8.39 -9.70 -11.98
CA ILE A 37 -8.83 -8.75 -13.01
C ILE A 37 -10.30 -8.41 -12.74
N HIS A 38 -10.61 -7.12 -12.73
CA HIS A 38 -11.97 -6.60 -12.60
C HIS A 38 -12.54 -6.29 -13.99
N ASN A 39 -13.45 -5.32 -14.11
CA ASN A 39 -13.92 -4.88 -15.42
C ASN A 39 -12.76 -4.27 -16.23
N ILE A 40 -12.70 -4.59 -17.51
CA ILE A 40 -11.59 -4.18 -18.40
C ILE A 40 -11.93 -2.99 -19.30
N HIS A 41 -13.21 -2.59 -19.33
CA HIS A 41 -13.72 -1.45 -20.11
C HIS A 41 -14.48 -0.51 -19.21
N PHE A 42 -14.17 0.78 -19.27
CA PHE A 42 -14.99 1.79 -18.62
C PHE A 42 -16.33 1.97 -19.36
N PRO A 43 -17.41 2.32 -18.65
CA PRO A 43 -18.64 2.77 -19.29
C PRO A 43 -18.41 4.08 -20.06
N GLU A 44 -19.24 4.33 -21.08
CA GLU A 44 -19.09 5.51 -21.92
C GLU A 44 -19.43 6.81 -21.17
N SER A 45 -18.67 7.87 -21.44
CA SER A 45 -18.94 9.24 -20.98
C SER A 45 -19.02 9.44 -19.46
N THR A 46 -18.33 8.63 -18.66
CA THR A 46 -18.35 8.72 -17.19
C THR A 46 -17.18 9.48 -16.57
N PHE A 47 -16.10 9.70 -17.33
CA PHE A 47 -14.92 10.41 -16.83
C PHE A 47 -15.26 11.86 -16.45
N GLY A 48 -14.78 12.31 -15.29
CA GLY A 48 -15.03 13.66 -14.79
C GLY A 48 -16.40 13.86 -14.11
N ILE A 49 -17.28 12.86 -14.12
CA ILE A 49 -18.54 12.88 -13.36
C ILE A 49 -18.26 12.45 -11.92
N GLU A 50 -18.80 13.16 -10.91
CA GLU A 50 -18.57 12.78 -9.50
C GLU A 50 -19.17 11.41 -9.18
N ALA A 51 -20.35 11.11 -9.73
CA ALA A 51 -21.04 9.84 -9.57
C ALA A 51 -20.28 8.67 -10.23
N TYR A 52 -20.39 7.50 -9.60
CA TYR A 52 -19.83 6.25 -10.10
C TYR A 52 -20.84 5.11 -9.94
N ASP A 53 -20.64 4.03 -10.69
CA ASP A 53 -21.59 2.91 -10.82
C ASP A 53 -21.46 1.82 -9.74
N GLY A 54 -20.54 1.99 -8.79
CA GLY A 54 -20.26 1.04 -7.72
C GLY A 54 -19.47 -0.19 -8.17
N GLN A 55 -18.85 -0.15 -9.35
CA GLN A 55 -17.99 -1.22 -9.86
C GLN A 55 -16.52 -0.80 -9.87
N LEU A 56 -15.65 -1.81 -9.94
CA LEU A 56 -14.21 -1.62 -10.10
C LEU A 56 -13.75 -2.02 -11.50
N TYR A 57 -12.79 -1.26 -11.99
CA TYR A 57 -12.17 -1.41 -13.30
C TYR A 57 -10.65 -1.51 -13.13
N GLY A 58 -9.97 -2.43 -13.81
CA GLY A 58 -8.52 -2.61 -13.69
C GLY A 58 -8.09 -3.94 -13.08
N ILE A 59 -6.93 -3.94 -12.42
CA ILE A 59 -6.26 -5.15 -11.93
C ILE A 59 -5.72 -4.95 -10.52
N SER A 60 -5.83 -5.98 -9.69
CA SER A 60 -5.17 -6.06 -8.39
C SER A 60 -4.09 -7.15 -8.42
N LEU A 61 -2.95 -6.93 -7.76
CA LEU A 61 -1.89 -7.94 -7.63
C LEU A 61 -1.37 -8.06 -6.21
N THR A 62 -0.89 -9.23 -5.83
CA THR A 62 -0.41 -9.55 -4.49
C THR A 62 0.95 -10.26 -4.57
N PRO A 63 2.05 -9.50 -4.46
CA PRO A 63 3.38 -10.07 -4.29
C PRO A 63 3.49 -10.90 -2.98
N PRO A 64 4.49 -11.81 -2.88
CA PRO A 64 4.79 -12.51 -1.63
C PRO A 64 5.02 -11.53 -0.47
N ASP A 65 4.48 -11.87 0.70
CA ASP A 65 4.63 -11.11 1.96
C ASP A 65 4.27 -9.62 1.85
N CYS A 66 3.40 -9.28 0.89
CA CYS A 66 2.91 -7.93 0.62
C CYS A 66 1.38 -7.90 0.72
N GLU A 67 0.84 -6.74 1.10
CA GLU A 67 -0.59 -6.47 0.90
C GLU A 67 -0.92 -6.38 -0.60
N THR A 68 -2.20 -6.53 -0.94
CA THR A 68 -2.65 -6.38 -2.33
C THR A 68 -2.50 -4.94 -2.81
N ILE A 69 -1.84 -4.77 -3.95
CA ILE A 69 -1.73 -3.51 -4.67
C ILE A 69 -2.95 -3.41 -5.58
N SER A 70 -3.69 -2.31 -5.47
CA SER A 70 -4.92 -2.06 -6.22
C SER A 70 -4.63 -1.06 -7.33
N LEU A 71 -4.45 -1.54 -8.56
CA LEU A 71 -4.40 -0.71 -9.77
C LEU A 71 -5.80 -0.68 -10.40
N THR A 72 -6.76 -0.25 -9.58
CA THR A 72 -8.18 -0.26 -9.87
C THR A 72 -8.81 1.11 -9.74
N PHE A 73 -9.88 1.32 -10.49
CA PHE A 73 -10.54 2.60 -10.69
C PHE A 73 -12.06 2.44 -10.60
N LEU A 74 -12.75 3.51 -10.23
CA LEU A 74 -14.21 3.62 -10.39
C LEU A 74 -14.54 4.07 -11.82
N SER A 75 -15.81 3.99 -12.21
CA SER A 75 -16.26 4.42 -13.53
C SER A 75 -15.95 5.89 -13.85
N ASN A 76 -15.79 6.75 -12.84
CA ASN A 76 -15.37 8.14 -13.01
C ASN A 76 -13.86 8.33 -13.25
N GLY A 77 -13.10 7.23 -13.30
CA GLY A 77 -11.67 7.20 -13.54
C GLY A 77 -10.81 7.37 -12.28
N LYS A 78 -11.40 7.69 -11.11
CA LYS A 78 -10.61 7.85 -9.87
C LYS A 78 -10.13 6.49 -9.35
N MET A 79 -8.89 6.45 -8.87
CA MET A 79 -8.33 5.27 -8.21
C MET A 79 -9.13 4.91 -6.97
N CYS A 80 -9.42 3.62 -6.79
CA CYS A 80 -10.15 3.13 -5.63
C CYS A 80 -9.82 1.65 -5.41
N SER A 81 -9.70 1.24 -4.15
CA SER A 81 -9.55 -0.17 -3.78
C SER A 81 -10.90 -0.81 -3.49
N GLY A 82 -11.00 -2.14 -3.61
CA GLY A 82 -12.21 -2.87 -3.21
C GLY A 82 -12.59 -2.68 -1.74
N PHE A 83 -11.59 -2.52 -0.87
CA PHE A 83 -11.84 -2.18 0.53
C PHE A 83 -12.43 -0.77 0.66
N GLY A 84 -11.83 0.23 0.00
CA GLY A 84 -12.30 1.60 0.01
C GLY A 84 -13.74 1.72 -0.49
N LEU A 85 -14.06 1.08 -1.61
CA LEU A 85 -15.40 1.06 -2.18
C LEU A 85 -16.42 0.41 -1.23
N LYS A 86 -16.08 -0.72 -0.62
CA LYS A 86 -16.99 -1.42 0.30
C LYS A 86 -17.25 -0.63 1.59
N CYS A 87 -16.24 0.03 2.13
CA CYS A 87 -16.34 0.74 3.40
C CYS A 87 -16.92 2.16 3.26
N PHE A 88 -16.60 2.85 2.16
CA PHE A 88 -16.87 4.28 2.01
C PHE A 88 -17.70 4.63 0.76
N GLY A 89 -17.95 3.68 -0.15
CA GLY A 89 -18.62 3.92 -1.43
C GLY A 89 -20.11 4.27 -1.37
N HIS A 90 -20.71 4.18 -0.19
CA HIS A 90 -22.12 4.55 0.05
C HIS A 90 -22.27 5.65 1.11
N SER A 91 -21.16 6.27 1.53
CA SER A 91 -21.20 7.31 2.55
C SER A 91 -21.45 8.69 1.95
N ASP A 92 -22.41 9.41 2.52
CA ASP A 92 -22.68 10.81 2.21
C ASP A 92 -21.76 11.77 2.98
N MET A 93 -20.95 11.26 3.91
CA MET A 93 -20.04 12.09 4.69
C MET A 93 -18.81 12.46 3.86
N GLU A 94 -18.53 13.77 3.77
CA GLU A 94 -17.39 14.28 3.00
C GLU A 94 -16.04 13.65 3.41
N LYS A 95 -15.88 13.38 4.70
CA LYS A 95 -14.65 12.74 5.22
C LYS A 95 -14.49 11.30 4.72
N ASP A 96 -15.57 10.55 4.55
CA ASP A 96 -15.52 9.18 4.04
C ASP A 96 -15.21 9.15 2.55
N LYS A 97 -15.72 10.14 1.80
CA LYS A 97 -15.36 10.32 0.39
C LYS A 97 -13.85 10.54 0.21
N GLN A 98 -13.16 11.15 1.17
CA GLN A 98 -11.69 11.26 1.12
C GLN A 98 -11.01 9.90 1.27
N TYR A 99 -11.48 9.05 2.19
CA TYR A 99 -10.94 7.71 2.40
C TYR A 99 -11.20 6.76 1.22
N LEU A 100 -12.28 6.98 0.46
CA LEU A 100 -12.58 6.22 -0.75
C LEU A 100 -11.45 6.24 -1.78
N TYR A 101 -10.76 7.36 -1.91
CA TYR A 101 -9.70 7.60 -2.91
C TYR A 101 -8.28 7.52 -2.32
N MET A 102 -8.15 7.13 -1.05
CA MET A 102 -6.86 6.97 -0.40
C MET A 102 -6.46 5.50 -0.43
N LEU A 103 -5.50 5.16 -1.29
CA LEU A 103 -4.98 3.81 -1.39
C LEU A 103 -3.66 3.72 -0.63
N SER A 104 -3.43 2.56 -0.02
CA SER A 104 -2.14 2.23 0.56
C SER A 104 -1.88 0.74 0.48
N THR A 105 -0.60 0.39 0.46
CA THR A 105 -0.15 -0.99 0.46
C THR A 105 1.09 -1.12 1.33
N LYS A 106 1.05 -2.00 2.32
CA LYS A 106 2.22 -2.35 3.13
C LYS A 106 3.15 -3.30 2.39
N THR A 107 4.43 -2.97 2.43
CA THR A 107 5.52 -3.72 1.80
C THR A 107 6.58 -4.14 2.82
N GLN A 108 6.38 -3.82 4.10
CA GLN A 108 7.31 -4.08 5.21
C GLN A 108 7.87 -5.51 5.26
N PHE A 109 7.07 -6.52 4.90
CA PHE A 109 7.49 -7.93 4.96
C PHE A 109 7.89 -8.50 3.60
N ALA A 110 7.63 -7.78 2.50
CA ALA A 110 7.98 -8.19 1.14
C ALA A 110 9.47 -8.01 0.82
N GLY A 111 10.18 -7.23 1.65
CA GLY A 111 11.58 -6.88 1.46
C GLY A 111 11.79 -5.76 0.43
N SER A 112 13.01 -5.20 0.46
CA SER A 112 13.40 -4.05 -0.36
C SER A 112 13.31 -4.32 -1.85
N THR A 113 13.63 -5.54 -2.30
CA THR A 113 13.62 -5.90 -3.72
C THR A 113 12.22 -5.82 -4.32
N ILE A 114 11.22 -6.43 -3.66
CA ILE A 114 9.83 -6.35 -4.12
C ILE A 114 9.34 -4.90 -4.05
N HIS A 115 9.67 -4.18 -2.98
CA HIS A 115 9.34 -2.76 -2.86
C HIS A 115 9.85 -1.94 -4.05
N LYS A 116 11.13 -2.10 -4.44
CA LYS A 116 11.70 -1.42 -5.62
C LYS A 116 10.95 -1.77 -6.90
N ILE A 117 10.61 -3.04 -7.12
CA ILE A 117 9.85 -3.46 -8.31
C ILE A 117 8.49 -2.75 -8.36
N ILE A 118 7.79 -2.67 -7.23
CA ILE A 118 6.50 -1.97 -7.13
C ILE A 118 6.67 -0.48 -7.45
N ILE A 119 7.69 0.18 -6.89
CA ILE A 119 7.97 1.59 -7.17
C ILE A 119 8.26 1.83 -8.66
N HIS A 120 9.09 0.99 -9.28
CA HIS A 120 9.38 1.08 -10.72
C HIS A 120 8.15 0.84 -11.58
N LEU A 121 7.28 -0.09 -11.18
CA LEU A 121 5.98 -0.31 -11.82
C LEU A 121 5.13 0.97 -11.75
N PHE A 122 4.97 1.58 -10.58
CA PHE A 122 4.22 2.84 -10.44
C PHE A 122 4.84 3.98 -11.27
N LYS A 123 6.18 4.11 -11.32
CA LYS A 123 6.86 5.12 -12.16
C LYS A 123 6.55 4.93 -13.64
N TYR A 124 6.56 3.68 -14.11
CA TYR A 124 6.22 3.35 -15.49
C TYR A 124 4.74 3.65 -15.79
N LEU A 125 3.84 3.15 -14.95
CA LEU A 125 2.39 3.32 -15.16
C LEU A 125 1.97 4.79 -15.10
N ASN A 126 2.57 5.59 -14.20
CA ASN A 126 2.28 7.01 -14.09
C ASN A 126 2.55 7.77 -15.40
N LYS A 127 3.65 7.44 -16.09
CA LYS A 127 4.00 8.11 -17.36
C LYS A 127 2.94 7.90 -18.44
N ILE A 128 2.31 6.72 -18.47
CA ILE A 128 1.48 6.29 -19.59
C ILE A 128 -0.01 6.37 -19.26
N TYR A 129 -0.42 5.92 -18.08
CA TYR A 129 -1.81 5.61 -17.76
C TYR A 129 -2.47 6.52 -16.72
N PHE A 130 -1.70 7.20 -15.85
CA PHE A 130 -2.29 7.96 -14.74
C PHE A 130 -2.23 9.47 -14.92
N GLN A 131 -3.26 10.17 -14.47
CA GLN A 131 -3.32 11.62 -14.37
C GLN A 131 -3.57 12.03 -12.91
N GLU A 132 -3.07 13.21 -12.54
CA GLU A 132 -3.15 13.73 -11.16
C GLU A 132 -2.65 12.71 -10.11
N PHE A 133 -1.65 11.91 -10.49
CA PHE A 133 -1.13 10.84 -9.65
C PHE A 133 -0.20 11.38 -8.57
N HIS A 134 -0.46 10.97 -7.34
CA HIS A 134 0.34 11.29 -6.17
C HIS A 134 0.73 9.98 -5.49
N LEU A 135 2.01 9.85 -5.18
CA LEU A 135 2.54 8.73 -4.42
C LEU A 135 3.44 9.28 -3.31
N SER A 136 3.28 8.73 -2.11
CA SER A 136 4.15 8.95 -0.96
C SER A 136 4.66 7.59 -0.50
N ASP A 137 5.98 7.48 -0.41
CA ASP A 137 6.68 6.25 -0.03
C ASP A 137 7.38 6.43 1.31
N GLU A 138 6.98 5.65 2.33
CA GLU A 138 7.63 5.67 3.63
C GLU A 138 9.09 5.14 3.59
N GLY A 139 9.47 4.47 2.50
CA GLY A 139 10.86 4.04 2.22
C GLY A 139 11.72 5.12 1.56
N TYR A 140 11.14 6.25 1.15
CA TYR A 140 11.78 7.36 0.42
C TYR A 140 12.41 6.98 -0.93
N TYR A 141 12.18 5.78 -1.44
CA TYR A 141 12.78 5.30 -2.68
C TYR A 141 12.07 5.89 -3.91
N TRP A 142 10.77 6.18 -3.82
CA TRP A 142 10.01 6.87 -4.87
C TRP A 142 10.69 8.17 -5.32
N GLU A 143 11.12 9.01 -4.38
CA GLU A 143 11.71 10.31 -4.63
C GLU A 143 13.22 10.23 -4.87
N SER A 144 13.93 9.42 -4.07
CA SER A 144 15.41 9.42 -4.07
C SER A 144 16.02 8.47 -5.09
N GLU A 145 15.36 7.35 -5.40
CA GLU A 145 15.96 6.17 -6.06
C GLU A 145 17.25 5.67 -5.38
N ASP A 146 17.51 6.04 -4.11
CA ASP A 146 18.68 5.62 -3.35
C ASP A 146 18.39 4.33 -2.60
N GLU A 147 19.01 3.24 -3.06
CA GLU A 147 18.84 1.92 -2.46
C GLU A 147 19.37 1.88 -1.02
N SER A 148 20.40 2.66 -0.68
CA SER A 148 20.99 2.67 0.65
C SER A 148 20.01 3.22 1.68
N ILE A 149 19.28 4.29 1.32
CA ILE A 149 18.23 4.88 2.17
C ILE A 149 17.12 3.85 2.38
N LEU A 150 16.68 3.19 1.31
CA LEU A 150 15.63 2.18 1.40
C LEU A 150 16.04 1.02 2.33
N GLU A 151 17.24 0.49 2.17
CA GLU A 151 17.76 -0.60 3.00
C GLU A 151 17.91 -0.18 4.47
N GLU A 152 18.33 1.06 4.72
CA GLU A 152 18.39 1.61 6.08
C GLU A 152 17.00 1.67 6.72
N GLN A 153 15.97 2.11 5.97
CA GLN A 153 14.59 2.12 6.45
C GLN A 153 14.10 0.71 6.77
N PHE A 154 14.28 -0.25 5.85
CA PHE A 154 13.90 -1.64 6.09
C PHE A 154 14.57 -2.22 7.33
N LYS A 155 15.88 -1.97 7.49
CA LYS A 155 16.64 -2.39 8.67
C LYS A 155 16.12 -1.74 9.95
N LEU A 156 15.85 -0.44 9.92
CA LEU A 156 15.31 0.30 11.07
C LEU A 156 14.00 -0.33 11.55
N TYR A 157 12.99 -0.45 10.68
CA TYR A 157 11.69 -1.00 11.07
C TYR A 157 11.77 -2.47 11.49
N THR A 158 12.59 -3.28 10.81
CA THR A 158 12.81 -4.69 11.16
C THR A 158 13.42 -4.81 12.56
N ASN A 159 14.42 -3.99 12.88
CA ASN A 159 15.03 -3.97 14.21
C ASN A 159 14.01 -3.57 15.29
N LEU A 160 13.21 -2.53 15.04
CA LEU A 160 12.17 -2.10 15.97
C LEU A 160 11.18 -3.23 16.30
N ILE A 161 10.74 -3.96 15.27
CA ILE A 161 9.80 -5.10 15.42
C ILE A 161 10.47 -6.24 16.19
N ASN A 162 11.68 -6.63 15.79
CA ASN A 162 12.40 -7.76 16.39
C ASN A 162 12.79 -7.50 17.85
N GLU A 163 13.20 -6.28 18.20
CA GLU A 163 13.50 -5.87 19.58
C GLU A 163 12.26 -5.97 20.47
N PHE A 164 11.12 -5.52 19.95
CA PHE A 164 9.85 -5.56 20.67
C PHE A 164 9.38 -7.01 20.87
N GLU A 165 9.42 -7.82 19.82
CA GLU A 165 9.11 -9.25 19.87
C GLU A 165 10.00 -9.99 20.88
N SER A 166 11.32 -9.75 20.81
CA SER A 166 12.30 -10.34 21.72
C SER A 166 12.02 -9.96 23.17
N SER A 167 11.64 -8.71 23.43
CA SER A 167 11.30 -8.25 24.78
C SER A 167 10.06 -8.93 25.32
N ILE A 168 9.02 -9.11 24.50
CA ILE A 168 7.81 -9.85 24.91
C ILE A 168 8.13 -11.31 25.21
N LYS A 169 8.89 -11.98 24.34
CA LYS A 169 9.25 -13.41 24.49
C LYS A 169 10.09 -13.67 25.73
N ASN A 170 11.10 -12.82 25.98
CA ASN A 170 12.03 -13.00 27.09
C ASN A 170 11.49 -12.50 28.43
N HIS A 171 10.48 -11.63 28.41
CA HIS A 171 9.86 -11.08 29.59
C HIS A 171 8.35 -11.29 29.52
N PRO A 172 7.84 -12.51 29.77
CA PRO A 172 6.41 -12.77 29.73
C PRO A 172 5.67 -12.02 30.84
N LYS A 173 4.37 -11.79 30.62
CA LYS A 173 3.49 -11.15 31.59
C LYS A 173 3.28 -12.05 32.81
N SER A 174 3.34 -11.47 34.02
CA SER A 174 2.98 -12.20 35.25
C SER A 174 1.46 -12.36 35.38
N LYS A 175 1.01 -13.41 36.09
CA LYS A 175 -0.43 -13.66 36.34
C LYS A 175 -1.12 -12.52 37.09
N THR A 176 -0.39 -11.83 37.96
CA THR A 176 -0.91 -10.76 38.83
C THR A 176 -0.72 -9.35 38.26
N GLU A 177 0.08 -9.22 37.20
CA GLU A 177 0.38 -7.95 36.55
C GLU A 177 -0.80 -7.52 35.66
N SER A 178 -1.09 -6.23 35.54
CA SER A 178 -2.06 -5.75 34.54
C SER A 178 -1.40 -5.68 33.15
N PHE A 179 -2.17 -5.59 32.07
CA PHE A 179 -1.56 -5.36 30.74
C PHE A 179 -0.85 -4.00 30.67
N LYS A 180 -1.36 -2.99 31.36
CA LYS A 180 -0.74 -1.67 31.39
C LYS A 180 0.65 -1.74 32.02
N ASP A 181 0.74 -2.29 33.23
CA ASP A 181 2.02 -2.42 33.94
C ASP A 181 3.01 -3.30 33.17
N TYR A 182 2.49 -4.33 32.50
CA TYR A 182 3.28 -5.18 31.61
C TYR A 182 3.91 -4.40 30.46
N PHE A 183 3.11 -3.63 29.71
CA PHE A 183 3.63 -2.85 28.59
C PHE A 183 4.56 -1.72 29.06
N ASP A 184 4.23 -1.04 30.17
CA ASP A 184 5.10 -0.03 30.76
C ASP A 184 6.48 -0.62 31.11
N ARG A 185 6.51 -1.85 31.66
CA ARG A 185 7.76 -2.57 31.94
C ARG A 185 8.53 -2.93 30.67
N ILE A 186 7.85 -3.43 29.63
CA ILE A 186 8.50 -3.77 28.34
C ILE A 186 9.11 -2.53 27.68
N ILE A 187 8.40 -1.40 27.67
CA ILE A 187 8.89 -0.13 27.12
C ILE A 187 10.14 0.34 27.86
N ASN A 188 10.13 0.33 29.20
CA ASN A 188 11.29 0.72 30.01
C ASN A 188 12.52 -0.15 29.73
N ILE A 189 12.35 -1.44 29.48
CA ILE A 189 13.45 -2.36 29.12
C ILE A 189 14.06 -1.96 27.77
N LEU A 190 13.23 -1.62 26.79
CA LEU A 190 13.66 -1.21 25.46
C LEU A 190 14.42 0.13 25.50
N ASP A 191 13.89 1.13 26.21
CA ASP A 191 14.54 2.44 26.33
C ASP A 191 15.90 2.34 27.03
N THR A 192 16.00 1.50 28.06
CA THR A 192 17.26 1.27 28.78
C THR A 192 18.32 0.61 27.89
N LYS A 193 17.92 -0.27 26.96
CA LYS A 193 18.84 -0.88 25.99
C LYS A 193 19.31 0.12 24.95
N ARG A 194 18.43 0.98 24.44
CA ARG A 194 18.77 2.00 23.44
C ARG A 194 19.71 3.06 23.97
N ASN A 195 19.54 3.48 25.23
CA ASN A 195 20.43 4.48 25.85
C ASN A 195 21.84 3.95 26.19
N LYS A 196 22.11 2.66 25.99
CA LYS A 196 23.42 2.03 26.27
C LYS A 196 24.23 1.70 25.01
N ASN A 197 23.62 1.76 23.83
CA ASN A 197 24.26 1.55 22.52
C ASN A 197 24.47 2.89 21.83
#